data_AF-A0A936GZ26-F1
#
_entry.id   AF-A0A936GZ26-F1
#
_cell.length_a   1.000
_cell.length_b   1.000
_cell.length_c   1.000
_cell.angle_alpha   90.00
_cell.angle_beta   90.00
_cell.angle_gamma   90.00
#
_symmetry.space_group_name_H-M   'P 1'
#
loop_
_entity.id
_entity.type
_entity.pdbx_description
1 polymer ?
#
loop_
_entity_poly.entity_id
_entity_poly.type
_entity_poly.pdbx_seq_one_letter_code
_entity_poly.pdbx_strand_id
1 'polypeptide(L)'
;MSNRLSFLIFPLWTLLLLSLASCSDGQRLARLKRKSVQVLQLPSPVVPEWEEDLLPEDLEAFQESLQSFAAALTAIDPLSLSSAQKKTYVQLKKALEETIRQTAPLRENPARYNLPGRWKALLSNPEFSNQEIGELLKKQLPEAGPYYQRARQKLTAPAKDQCRLALEKHILGIAFIDSELQEAIAKSGFQESEKAQLRKDLHAARLALKEYIGWCNSRMIQ
;
A
#
# COMPACT_ATOMS: atom_id res chain seq x y z
N MET A 1 -6.05 -11.84 22.64
CA MET A 1 -7.06 -11.03 21.92
C MET A 1 -6.34 -9.85 21.28
N SER A 2 -5.70 -10.12 20.13
CA SER A 2 -5.01 -9.10 19.34
C SER A 2 -6.05 -8.48 18.41
N ASN A 3 -6.32 -7.19 18.59
CA ASN A 3 -7.16 -6.39 17.70
C ASN A 3 -6.44 -6.31 16.34
N ARG A 4 -6.68 -7.30 15.48
CA ARG A 4 -6.50 -7.11 14.04
C ARG A 4 -7.54 -6.09 13.61
N LEU A 5 -7.18 -4.82 13.71
CA LEU A 5 -7.69 -3.76 12.87
C LEU A 5 -7.36 -4.17 11.44
N SER A 6 -8.19 -5.05 10.88
CA SER A 6 -8.55 -4.94 9.48
C SER A 6 -9.02 -3.49 9.35
N PHE A 7 -8.14 -2.61 8.90
CA PHE A 7 -8.52 -1.34 8.31
C PHE A 7 -9.31 -1.74 7.07
N LEU A 8 -10.57 -2.10 7.28
CA LEU A 8 -11.61 -2.00 6.30
C LEU A 8 -11.68 -0.51 5.98
N ILE A 9 -10.82 -0.08 5.05
CA ILE A 9 -10.97 1.14 4.29
C ILE A 9 -12.19 0.89 3.39
N PHE A 10 -13.36 0.73 4.01
CA PHE A 10 -14.64 0.70 3.31
C PHE A 10 -14.84 2.11 2.73
N PRO A 11 -15.47 2.24 1.54
CA PRO A 11 -15.62 3.52 0.86
C PRO A 11 -16.68 4.38 1.57
N LEU A 12 -16.32 4.95 2.72
CA LEU A 12 -17.09 5.94 3.47
C LEU A 12 -17.12 7.32 2.76
N TRP A 13 -16.50 7.41 1.58
CA TRP A 13 -16.30 8.65 0.83
C TRP A 13 -17.48 9.06 -0.05
N THR A 14 -18.23 8.11 -0.60
CA THR A 14 -19.42 8.43 -1.43
C THR A 14 -20.53 9.12 -0.61
N LEU A 15 -20.65 8.79 0.68
CA LEU A 15 -21.56 9.46 1.61
C LEU A 15 -21.08 10.86 2.07
N LEU A 16 -19.81 11.20 1.85
CA LEU A 16 -19.24 12.47 2.27
C LEU A 16 -19.60 13.60 1.30
N LEU A 17 -19.66 13.31 0.00
CA LEU A 17 -20.04 14.31 -1.02
C LEU A 17 -21.55 14.62 -1.00
N LEU A 18 -22.39 13.63 -0.69
CA LEU A 18 -23.86 13.80 -0.68
C LEU A 18 -24.40 14.55 0.55
N SER A 19 -23.66 14.61 1.66
CA SER A 19 -24.13 15.24 2.92
C SER A 19 -23.70 16.70 3.12
N LEU A 20 -23.06 17.32 2.12
CA LEU A 20 -22.52 18.68 2.21
C LEU A 20 -23.33 19.74 1.46
N ALA A 21 -24.31 19.35 0.64
CA ALA A 21 -25.05 20.29 -0.21
C ALA A 21 -25.99 21.24 0.55
N SER A 22 -26.34 20.94 1.81
CA SER A 22 -27.26 21.74 2.64
C SER A 22 -26.59 22.41 3.85
N CYS A 23 -25.25 22.31 3.98
CA CYS A 23 -24.52 22.86 5.11
C CYS A 23 -23.81 24.17 4.72
N SER A 24 -23.71 25.11 5.68
CA SER A 24 -22.85 26.27 5.49
C SER A 24 -21.37 25.85 5.41
N ASP A 25 -20.56 26.65 4.73
CA ASP A 25 -19.12 26.40 4.57
C ASP A 25 -18.37 26.25 5.89
N GLY A 26 -18.77 26.99 6.92
CA GLY A 26 -18.24 26.82 8.27
C GLY A 26 -18.52 25.43 8.87
N GLN A 27 -19.72 24.89 8.64
CA GLN A 27 -20.07 23.52 9.06
C GLN A 27 -19.34 22.47 8.23
N ARG A 28 -19.20 22.69 6.91
CA ARG A 28 -18.42 21.83 6.01
C ARG A 28 -16.96 21.76 6.47
N LEU A 29 -16.33 22.90 6.77
CA LEU A 29 -14.97 22.97 7.30
C LEU A 29 -14.81 22.26 8.64
N ALA A 30 -15.74 22.44 9.58
CA ALA A 30 -15.69 21.77 10.88
C ALA A 30 -15.82 20.23 10.77
N ARG A 31 -16.64 19.75 9.82
CA ARG A 31 -16.73 18.32 9.50
C ARG A 31 -15.43 17.80 8.86
N LEU A 32 -14.87 18.54 7.90
CA LEU A 32 -13.59 18.19 7.28
C LEU A 32 -12.47 18.15 8.31
N LYS A 33 -12.37 19.14 9.21
CA LYS A 33 -11.38 19.16 10.30
C LYS A 33 -11.45 17.91 11.18
N ARG A 34 -12.66 17.46 11.55
CA ARG A 34 -12.83 16.24 12.36
C ARG A 34 -12.37 14.99 11.62
N LYS A 35 -12.69 14.88 10.34
CA LYS A 35 -12.28 13.74 9.51
C LYS A 35 -10.80 13.79 9.13
N SER A 36 -10.24 14.98 8.96
CA SER A 36 -8.81 15.14 8.65
C SER A 36 -7.94 14.71 9.82
N VAL A 37 -8.41 14.73 11.07
CA VAL A 37 -7.66 14.12 12.19
C VAL A 37 -7.49 12.61 11.96
N GLN A 38 -8.46 11.93 11.34
CA GLN A 38 -8.36 10.50 11.05
C GLN A 38 -7.48 10.19 9.84
N VAL A 39 -7.39 11.12 8.87
CA VAL A 39 -6.68 10.89 7.60
C VAL A 39 -5.31 11.55 7.53
N LEU A 40 -5.13 12.72 8.14
CA LEU A 40 -3.84 13.40 8.27
C LEU A 40 -3.05 12.93 9.50
N GLN A 41 -3.58 11.99 10.28
CA GLN A 41 -2.73 11.08 11.06
C GLN A 41 -2.01 10.15 10.08
N LEU A 42 -1.15 10.75 9.25
CA LEU A 42 -0.05 10.03 8.69
C LEU A 42 0.81 9.57 9.87
N PRO A 43 1.22 8.31 9.88
CA PRO A 43 2.20 7.91 10.83
C PRO A 43 3.52 8.69 10.51
N SER A 44 4.12 9.25 11.56
CA SER A 44 5.16 10.29 11.60
C SER A 44 6.22 10.26 10.46
N PRO A 45 6.78 11.41 9.99
CA PRO A 45 7.79 11.50 8.92
C PRO A 45 9.17 10.91 9.26
N VAL A 46 9.34 10.30 10.43
CA VAL A 46 10.40 9.31 10.61
C VAL A 46 9.91 8.08 9.88
N VAL A 47 10.24 7.92 8.58
CA VAL A 47 9.99 6.70 7.79
C VAL A 47 10.47 5.54 8.64
N PRO A 48 9.58 4.87 9.35
CA PRO A 48 9.99 3.87 10.30
C PRO A 48 9.95 2.53 9.57
N GLU A 49 10.54 1.53 10.19
CA GLU A 49 10.70 0.19 9.61
C GLU A 49 9.38 -0.40 9.06
N TRP A 50 8.22 0.01 9.61
CA TRP A 50 6.89 -0.38 9.14
C TRP A 50 6.41 0.33 7.86
N GLU A 51 7.13 1.28 7.27
CA GLU A 51 6.81 1.80 5.93
C GLU A 51 7.07 0.77 4.82
N GLU A 52 7.72 -0.36 5.17
CA GLU A 52 7.70 -1.60 4.39
C GLU A 52 6.34 -2.32 4.39
N ASP A 53 5.45 -2.03 5.34
CA ASP A 53 4.19 -2.77 5.54
C ASP A 53 2.99 -2.18 4.80
N LEU A 54 3.01 -0.89 4.44
CA LEU A 54 1.92 -0.30 3.67
C LEU A 54 1.94 -0.87 2.25
N LEU A 55 0.97 -1.73 1.96
CA LEU A 55 0.80 -2.33 0.67
C LEU A 55 0.55 -1.21 -0.37
N PRO A 56 1.05 -1.30 -1.61
CA PRO A 56 0.77 -0.29 -2.64
C PRO A 56 -0.72 0.00 -2.82
N GLU A 57 -1.57 -1.02 -2.64
CA GLU A 57 -3.03 -0.89 -2.61
C GLU A 57 -3.54 0.03 -1.47
N ASP A 58 -2.95 -0.05 -0.27
CA ASP A 58 -3.31 0.81 0.86
C ASP A 58 -2.82 2.25 0.64
N LEU A 59 -1.62 2.42 0.08
CA LEU A 59 -1.07 3.73 -0.27
C LEU A 59 -1.95 4.42 -1.33
N GLU A 60 -2.40 3.69 -2.33
CA GLU A 60 -3.32 4.22 -3.34
C GLU A 60 -4.63 4.68 -2.73
N ALA A 61 -5.29 3.81 -1.95
CA ALA A 61 -6.53 4.14 -1.26
C ALA A 61 -6.34 5.36 -0.33
N PHE A 62 -5.20 5.43 0.34
CA PHE A 62 -4.84 6.55 1.19
C PHE A 62 -4.74 7.85 0.38
N GLN A 63 -4.02 7.85 -0.73
CA GLN A 63 -3.84 9.07 -1.50
C GLN A 63 -5.07 9.46 -2.32
N GLU A 64 -5.91 8.51 -2.76
CA GLU A 64 -7.25 8.80 -3.26
C GLU A 64 -8.08 9.52 -2.20
N SER A 65 -7.99 9.07 -0.94
CA SER A 65 -8.63 9.76 0.19
C SER A 65 -8.10 11.19 0.33
N LEU A 66 -6.78 11.41 0.27
CA LEU A 66 -6.19 12.75 0.29
C LEU A 66 -6.69 13.66 -0.85
N GLN A 67 -6.77 13.14 -2.07
CA GLN A 67 -7.27 13.90 -3.22
C GLN A 67 -8.75 14.25 -3.06
N SER A 68 -9.55 13.32 -2.53
CA SER A 68 -10.96 13.58 -2.20
C SER A 68 -11.12 14.67 -1.14
N PHE A 69 -10.29 14.67 -0.09
CA PHE A 69 -10.25 15.78 0.87
C PHE A 69 -9.85 17.10 0.24
N ALA A 70 -8.88 17.11 -0.66
CA ALA A 70 -8.39 18.32 -1.30
C ALA A 70 -9.46 18.95 -2.18
N ALA A 71 -10.20 18.12 -2.92
CA ALA A 71 -11.36 18.54 -3.69
C ALA A 71 -12.46 19.11 -2.78
N ALA A 72 -12.79 18.41 -1.69
CA ALA A 72 -13.81 18.86 -0.75
C ALA A 72 -13.45 20.19 -0.05
N LEU A 73 -12.18 20.39 0.28
CA LEU A 73 -11.67 21.63 0.88
C LEU A 73 -11.66 22.78 -0.14
N THR A 74 -11.27 22.52 -1.39
CA THR A 74 -11.28 23.53 -2.47
C THR A 74 -12.71 24.02 -2.78
N ALA A 75 -13.72 23.18 -2.57
CA ALA A 75 -15.12 23.52 -2.78
C ALA A 75 -15.74 24.42 -1.67
N ILE A 76 -14.98 24.83 -0.65
CA ILE A 76 -15.40 25.80 0.38
C ILE A 76 -14.98 27.20 -0.06
N ASP A 77 -15.91 28.15 -0.09
CA ASP A 77 -15.58 29.56 -0.35
C ASP A 77 -14.89 30.17 0.87
N PRO A 78 -13.60 30.54 0.80
CA PRO A 78 -12.90 31.11 1.96
C PRO A 78 -13.49 32.46 2.41
N LEU A 79 -14.18 33.19 1.53
CA LEU A 79 -14.75 34.50 1.86
C LEU A 79 -15.97 34.38 2.78
N SER A 80 -16.71 33.27 2.70
CA SER A 80 -17.87 32.98 3.55
C SER A 80 -17.50 32.60 4.99
N LEU A 81 -16.20 32.40 5.28
CA LEU A 81 -15.70 31.93 6.57
C LEU A 81 -15.42 33.07 7.57
N SER A 82 -15.62 32.79 8.86
CA SER A 82 -15.15 33.65 9.95
C SER A 82 -13.62 33.71 10.02
N SER A 83 -13.04 34.70 10.69
CA SER A 83 -11.58 34.84 10.84
C SER A 83 -10.91 33.57 11.43
N ALA A 84 -11.50 32.98 12.46
CA ALA A 84 -11.01 31.73 13.06
C ALA A 84 -11.10 30.53 12.09
N GLN A 85 -12.17 30.47 11.29
CA GLN A 85 -12.36 29.45 10.27
C GLN A 85 -11.38 29.62 9.11
N LYS A 86 -11.10 30.85 8.65
CA LYS A 86 -10.06 31.14 7.65
C LYS A 86 -8.69 30.63 8.08
N LYS A 87 -8.30 30.87 9.34
CA LYS A 87 -7.04 30.33 9.89
C LYS A 87 -7.02 28.80 9.84
N THR A 88 -8.12 28.15 10.23
CA THR A 88 -8.26 26.69 10.18
C THR A 88 -8.17 26.17 8.74
N TYR A 89 -8.84 26.83 7.80
CA TYR A 89 -8.83 26.49 6.37
C TYR A 89 -7.39 26.50 5.82
N VAL A 90 -6.64 27.58 6.05
CA VAL A 90 -5.25 27.71 5.59
C VAL A 90 -4.36 26.63 6.18
N GLN A 91 -4.51 26.34 7.49
CA GLN A 91 -3.74 25.29 8.15
C GLN A 91 -4.02 23.90 7.56
N LEU A 92 -5.30 23.56 7.37
CA LEU A 92 -5.69 22.27 6.78
C LEU A 92 -5.24 22.14 5.33
N LYS A 93 -5.38 23.20 4.54
CA LYS A 93 -4.92 23.23 3.14
C LYS A 93 -3.42 22.97 3.07
N LYS A 94 -2.63 23.70 3.85
CA LYS A 94 -1.18 23.53 3.91
C LYS A 94 -0.78 22.13 4.35
N ALA A 95 -1.41 21.59 5.40
CA ALA A 95 -1.11 20.24 5.88
C ALA A 95 -1.42 19.18 4.82
N LEU A 96 -2.55 19.30 4.13
CA LEU A 96 -2.95 18.36 3.08
C LEU A 96 -2.04 18.42 1.86
N GLU A 97 -1.68 19.63 1.39
CA GLU A 97 -0.73 19.82 0.29
C GLU A 97 0.64 19.23 0.63
N GLU A 98 1.12 19.43 1.87
CA GLU A 98 2.36 18.85 2.36
C GLU A 98 2.32 17.31 2.34
N THR A 99 1.26 16.73 2.91
CA THR A 99 1.05 15.28 2.95
C THR A 99 0.96 14.67 1.55
N ILE A 100 0.23 15.30 0.62
CA ILE A 100 0.17 14.86 -0.78
C ILE A 100 1.57 14.89 -1.40
N ARG A 101 2.32 15.98 -1.21
CA ARG A 101 3.67 16.13 -1.73
C ARG A 101 4.63 15.07 -1.18
N GLN A 102 4.56 14.79 0.12
CA GLN A 102 5.42 13.81 0.80
C GLN A 102 5.13 12.37 0.35
N THR A 103 3.86 12.04 0.09
CA THR A 103 3.48 10.68 -0.30
C THR A 103 3.53 10.44 -1.80
N ALA A 104 3.50 11.48 -2.64
CA ALA A 104 3.53 11.32 -4.10
C ALA A 104 4.71 10.47 -4.59
N PRO A 105 5.98 10.65 -4.12
CA PRO A 105 7.11 9.83 -4.54
C PRO A 105 6.97 8.34 -4.18
N LEU A 106 6.13 8.00 -3.20
CA LEU A 106 5.92 6.62 -2.78
C LEU A 106 5.14 5.82 -3.82
N ARG A 107 4.28 6.45 -4.65
CA ARG A 107 3.54 5.77 -5.73
C ARG A 107 4.46 5.21 -6.79
N GLU A 108 5.48 6.00 -7.12
CA GLU A 108 6.45 5.70 -8.17
C GLU A 108 7.62 4.85 -7.67
N ASN A 109 7.56 4.34 -6.43
CA ASN A 109 8.62 3.56 -5.83
C ASN A 109 8.48 2.05 -6.12
N PRO A 110 9.23 1.48 -7.09
CA PRO A 110 9.17 0.05 -7.42
C PRO A 110 9.54 -0.86 -6.26
N ALA A 111 10.33 -0.41 -5.28
CA ALA A 111 10.78 -1.23 -4.15
C ALA A 111 9.65 -1.56 -3.16
N ARG A 112 8.52 -0.83 -3.23
CA ARG A 112 7.33 -1.13 -2.43
C ARG A 112 6.58 -2.36 -2.92
N TYR A 113 6.77 -2.73 -4.18
CA TYR A 113 6.13 -3.89 -4.77
C TYR A 113 6.89 -5.17 -4.41
N ASN A 114 7.07 -5.49 -3.12
CA ASN A 114 7.94 -6.58 -2.65
C ASN A 114 7.15 -7.78 -2.09
N LEU A 115 6.61 -8.67 -2.96
CA LEU A 115 5.90 -9.87 -2.48
C LEU A 115 6.74 -10.80 -1.59
N PRO A 116 8.03 -11.06 -1.89
CA PRO A 116 8.86 -11.89 -1.02
C PRO A 116 8.96 -11.35 0.40
N GLY A 117 9.05 -10.02 0.58
CA GLY A 117 9.01 -9.40 1.90
C GLY A 117 7.71 -9.72 2.65
N ARG A 118 6.56 -9.65 1.96
CA ARG A 118 5.25 -10.00 2.55
C ARG A 118 5.17 -11.46 2.96
N TRP A 119 5.68 -12.38 2.12
CA TRP A 119 5.71 -13.80 2.46
C TRP A 119 6.66 -14.08 3.62
N LYS A 120 7.81 -13.40 3.68
CA LYS A 120 8.72 -13.52 4.82
C LYS A 120 8.07 -13.06 6.12
N ALA A 121 7.34 -11.94 6.10
CA ALA A 121 6.57 -11.46 7.25
C ALA A 121 5.48 -12.46 7.67
N LEU A 122 4.79 -13.07 6.70
CA LEU A 122 3.82 -14.14 6.95
C LEU A 122 4.46 -15.34 7.64
N LEU A 123 5.59 -15.84 7.12
CA LEU A 123 6.30 -17.00 7.67
C LEU A 123 6.88 -16.73 9.06
N SER A 124 7.24 -15.47 9.35
CA SER A 124 7.83 -15.08 10.64
C SER A 124 6.78 -14.81 11.72
N ASN A 125 5.49 -14.81 11.38
CA ASN A 125 4.43 -14.43 12.31
C ASN A 125 4.01 -15.64 13.16
N PRO A 126 4.23 -15.61 14.49
CA PRO A 126 3.97 -16.74 15.38
C PRO A 126 2.47 -17.01 15.61
N GLU A 127 1.57 -16.11 15.17
CA GLU A 127 0.13 -16.31 15.29
C GLU A 127 -0.44 -17.29 14.25
N PHE A 128 0.31 -17.65 13.21
CA PHE A 128 -0.14 -18.58 12.18
C PHE A 128 0.51 -19.95 12.30
N SER A 129 -0.31 -20.98 12.23
CA SER A 129 0.15 -22.36 12.07
C SER A 129 0.68 -22.64 10.66
N ASN A 130 1.46 -23.71 10.49
CA ASN A 130 1.93 -24.14 9.17
C ASN A 130 0.79 -24.40 8.17
N GLN A 131 -0.36 -24.88 8.66
CA GLN A 131 -1.55 -25.11 7.83
C GLN A 131 -2.12 -23.78 7.34
N GLU A 132 -2.26 -22.79 8.21
CA GLU A 132 -2.77 -21.45 7.84
C GLU A 132 -1.81 -20.73 6.89
N ILE A 133 -0.50 -20.83 7.11
CA ILE A 133 0.51 -20.32 6.18
C ILE A 133 0.34 -20.98 4.82
N GLY A 134 0.20 -22.30 4.77
CA GLY A 134 -0.05 -23.04 3.53
C GLY A 134 -1.29 -22.55 2.78
N GLU A 135 -2.41 -22.36 3.47
CA GLU A 135 -3.66 -21.85 2.87
C GLU A 135 -3.53 -20.42 2.35
N LEU A 136 -2.77 -19.57 3.05
CA LEU A 136 -2.48 -18.22 2.61
C LEU A 136 -1.58 -18.22 1.37
N LEU A 137 -0.54 -19.06 1.32
CA LEU A 137 0.31 -19.22 0.15
C LEU A 137 -0.46 -19.77 -1.06
N LYS A 138 -1.38 -20.71 -0.86
CA LYS A 138 -2.28 -21.24 -1.90
C LYS A 138 -3.10 -20.14 -2.57
N LYS A 139 -3.47 -19.11 -1.81
CA LYS A 139 -4.19 -17.93 -2.33
C LYS A 139 -3.27 -16.89 -2.95
N GLN A 140 -2.07 -16.69 -2.40
CA GLN A 140 -1.18 -15.59 -2.79
C GLN A 140 -0.23 -15.90 -3.93
N LEU A 141 0.28 -17.13 -4.05
CA LEU A 141 1.26 -17.48 -5.10
C LEU A 141 0.72 -17.28 -6.53
N PRO A 142 -0.53 -17.67 -6.85
CA PRO A 142 -1.09 -17.42 -8.18
C PRO A 142 -1.20 -15.92 -8.53
N GLU A 143 -1.30 -15.05 -7.53
CA GLU A 143 -1.46 -13.60 -7.71
C GLU A 143 -0.14 -12.89 -8.03
N ALA A 144 1.01 -13.56 -7.96
CA ALA A 144 2.31 -12.93 -8.16
C ALA A 144 2.47 -12.28 -9.54
N GLY A 145 2.05 -12.98 -10.61
CA GLY A 145 2.07 -12.45 -11.98
C GLY A 145 1.20 -11.19 -12.13
N PRO A 146 -0.11 -11.28 -11.87
CA PRO A 146 -1.02 -10.13 -11.90
C PRO A 146 -0.58 -8.96 -11.01
N TYR A 147 0.02 -9.25 -9.84
CA TYR A 147 0.57 -8.24 -8.95
C TYR A 147 1.68 -7.41 -9.61
N TYR A 148 2.72 -8.06 -10.15
CA TYR A 148 3.83 -7.35 -10.81
C TYR A 148 3.43 -6.73 -12.15
N GLN A 149 2.43 -7.29 -12.83
CA GLN A 149 1.85 -6.65 -14.01
C GLN A 149 1.19 -5.31 -13.66
N ARG A 150 0.35 -5.29 -12.61
CA ARG A 150 -0.27 -4.04 -12.11
C ARG A 150 0.78 -3.04 -11.65
N ALA A 151 1.83 -3.50 -10.96
CA ALA A 151 2.95 -2.66 -10.56
C ALA A 151 3.57 -1.92 -11.75
N ARG A 152 3.93 -2.64 -12.82
CA ARG A 152 4.52 -2.05 -14.04
C ARG A 152 3.61 -1.09 -14.77
N GLN A 153 2.30 -1.30 -14.72
CA GLN A 153 1.32 -0.40 -15.33
C GLN A 153 1.18 0.92 -14.56
N LYS A 154 1.34 0.87 -13.23
CA LYS A 154 1.20 2.02 -12.33
C LYS A 154 2.46 2.87 -12.24
N LEU A 155 3.62 2.23 -12.31
CA LEU A 155 4.93 2.88 -12.25
C LEU A 155 5.25 3.52 -13.61
N THR A 156 5.04 4.82 -13.72
CA THR A 156 5.18 5.56 -14.97
C THR A 156 6.61 6.03 -15.20
N ALA A 157 7.26 6.54 -14.16
CA ALA A 157 8.60 7.12 -14.21
C ALA A 157 9.35 6.89 -12.88
N PRO A 158 9.63 5.63 -12.52
CA PRO A 158 10.30 5.32 -11.27
C PRO A 158 11.73 5.88 -11.25
N ALA A 159 12.17 6.42 -10.10
CA ALA A 159 13.53 6.91 -9.96
C ALA A 159 14.55 5.77 -10.04
N LYS A 160 15.74 6.03 -10.62
CA LYS A 160 16.80 5.02 -10.79
C LYS A 160 17.21 4.37 -9.47
N ASP A 161 17.40 5.17 -8.41
CA ASP A 161 17.77 4.64 -7.09
C ASP A 161 16.67 3.76 -6.47
N GLN A 162 15.40 4.06 -6.72
CA GLN A 162 14.30 3.21 -6.26
C GLN A 162 14.25 1.90 -7.04
N CYS A 163 14.52 1.91 -8.35
CA CYS A 163 14.67 0.70 -9.16
C CYS A 163 15.83 -0.18 -8.67
N ARG A 164 16.95 0.44 -8.28
CA ARG A 164 18.10 -0.27 -7.70
C ARG A 164 17.74 -0.93 -6.39
N LEU A 165 17.09 -0.21 -5.47
CA LEU A 165 16.61 -0.77 -4.21
C LEU A 165 15.61 -1.92 -4.44
N ALA A 166 14.71 -1.78 -5.43
CA ALA A 166 13.81 -2.85 -5.81
C ALA A 166 14.59 -4.10 -6.27
N LEU A 167 15.60 -3.93 -7.12
CA LEU A 167 16.44 -5.03 -7.58
C LEU A 167 17.13 -5.75 -6.43
N GLU A 168 17.76 -5.01 -5.51
CA GLU A 168 18.40 -5.55 -4.30
C GLU A 168 17.42 -6.40 -3.46
N LYS A 169 16.24 -5.84 -3.15
CA LYS A 169 15.19 -6.53 -2.37
C LYS A 169 14.69 -7.81 -3.06
N HIS A 170 14.46 -7.75 -4.37
CA HIS A 170 13.92 -8.88 -5.11
C HIS A 170 14.93 -10.00 -5.33
N ILE A 171 16.24 -9.69 -5.43
CA ILE A 171 17.30 -10.71 -5.46
C ILE A 171 17.32 -11.49 -4.14
N LEU A 172 17.27 -10.79 -2.99
CA LEU A 172 17.14 -11.44 -1.68
C LEU A 172 15.83 -12.26 -1.59
N GLY A 173 14.76 -11.74 -2.18
CA GLY A 173 13.49 -12.44 -2.30
C GLY A 173 13.55 -13.74 -3.08
N ILE A 174 14.35 -13.83 -4.16
CA ILE A 174 14.58 -15.08 -4.89
C ILE A 174 15.26 -16.10 -3.98
N ALA A 175 16.30 -15.70 -3.24
CA ALA A 175 16.99 -16.60 -2.33
C ALA A 175 16.05 -17.16 -1.25
N PHE A 176 15.21 -16.31 -0.67
CA PHE A 176 14.16 -16.69 0.28
C PHE A 176 13.13 -17.67 -0.33
N ILE A 177 12.70 -17.43 -1.57
CA ILE A 177 11.78 -18.30 -2.30
C ILE A 177 12.39 -19.70 -2.50
N ASP A 178 13.66 -19.75 -2.91
CA ASP A 178 14.34 -21.01 -3.24
C ASP A 178 14.70 -21.84 -1.98
N SER A 179 14.65 -21.25 -0.77
CA SER A 179 14.94 -21.92 0.50
C SER A 179 13.73 -21.96 1.45
N GLU A 180 13.55 -20.92 2.26
CA GLU A 180 12.61 -20.85 3.39
C GLU A 180 11.17 -21.09 2.94
N LEU A 181 10.76 -20.56 1.78
CA LEU A 181 9.39 -20.71 1.31
C LEU A 181 9.09 -22.13 0.79
N GLN A 182 10.07 -22.79 0.17
CA GLN A 182 9.98 -24.22 -0.19
C GLN A 182 9.85 -25.09 1.07
N GLU A 183 10.63 -24.79 2.11
CA GLU A 183 10.57 -25.51 3.39
C GLU A 183 9.21 -25.32 4.08
N ALA A 184 8.65 -24.11 4.07
CA ALA A 184 7.31 -23.85 4.60
C ALA A 184 6.23 -24.67 3.87
N ILE A 185 6.30 -24.78 2.53
CA ILE A 185 5.40 -25.66 1.77
C ILE A 185 5.60 -27.13 2.17
N ALA A 186 6.85 -27.57 2.36
CA ALA A 186 7.14 -28.95 2.76
C ALA A 186 6.56 -29.29 4.15
N LYS A 187 6.64 -28.33 5.09
CA LYS A 187 6.12 -28.44 6.47
C LYS A 187 4.62 -28.20 6.60
N SER A 188 3.95 -27.76 5.53
CA SER A 188 2.49 -27.64 5.53
C SER A 188 1.82 -29.01 5.75
N GLY A 189 0.65 -29.02 6.38
CA GLY A 189 -0.14 -30.23 6.62
C GLY A 189 -0.84 -30.78 5.36
N PHE A 190 -0.53 -30.22 4.19
CA PHE A 190 -1.16 -30.58 2.92
C PHE A 190 -0.74 -31.96 2.40
N GLN A 191 -1.59 -32.52 1.54
CA GLN A 191 -1.26 -33.72 0.79
C GLN A 191 -0.19 -33.42 -0.28
N GLU A 192 0.53 -34.45 -0.74
CA GLU A 192 1.60 -34.25 -1.73
C GLU A 192 1.11 -33.68 -3.07
N SER A 193 -0.13 -33.97 -3.46
CA SER A 193 -0.75 -33.37 -4.65
C SER A 193 -0.90 -31.84 -4.51
N GLU A 194 -1.34 -31.37 -3.35
CA GLU A 194 -1.45 -29.94 -3.05
C GLU A 194 -0.09 -29.27 -2.91
N LYS A 195 0.88 -29.92 -2.26
CA LYS A 195 2.26 -29.41 -2.19
C LYS A 195 2.91 -29.32 -3.58
N ALA A 196 2.65 -30.29 -4.45
CA ALA A 196 3.12 -30.25 -5.83
C ALA A 196 2.53 -29.05 -6.59
N GLN A 197 1.24 -28.77 -6.42
CA GLN A 197 0.60 -27.59 -7.01
C GLN A 197 1.21 -26.29 -6.45
N LEU A 198 1.40 -26.17 -5.14
CA LEU A 198 2.05 -25.00 -4.53
C LEU A 198 3.48 -24.79 -5.04
N ARG A 199 4.26 -25.86 -5.24
CA ARG A 199 5.61 -25.76 -5.82
C ARG A 199 5.58 -25.25 -7.26
N LYS A 200 4.57 -25.64 -8.05
CA LYS A 200 4.34 -25.12 -9.40
C LYS A 200 3.99 -23.63 -9.37
N ASP A 201 3.09 -23.23 -8.47
CA ASP A 201 2.70 -21.82 -8.32
C ASP A 201 3.88 -20.97 -7.80
N LEU A 202 4.70 -21.52 -6.91
CA LEU A 202 5.93 -20.89 -6.42
C LEU A 202 6.95 -20.68 -7.55
N HIS A 203 7.09 -21.66 -8.45
CA HIS A 203 7.93 -21.50 -9.64
C HIS A 203 7.44 -20.37 -10.56
N ALA A 204 6.13 -20.29 -10.80
CA ALA A 204 5.52 -19.22 -11.59
C ALA A 204 5.72 -17.84 -10.92
N ALA A 205 5.54 -17.76 -9.61
CA ALA A 205 5.79 -16.55 -8.84
C ALA A 205 7.26 -16.09 -8.93
N ARG A 206 8.21 -17.02 -8.87
CA ARG A 206 9.64 -16.72 -9.07
C ARG A 206 9.94 -16.18 -10.47
N LEU A 207 9.27 -16.68 -11.50
CA LEU A 207 9.42 -16.16 -12.86
C LEU A 207 8.90 -14.71 -12.97
N ALA A 208 7.71 -14.44 -12.43
CA ALA A 208 7.15 -13.08 -12.40
C ALA A 208 8.08 -12.10 -11.66
N LEU A 209 8.74 -12.57 -10.59
CA LEU A 209 9.75 -11.79 -9.86
C LEU A 209 10.95 -11.42 -10.74
N LYS A 210 11.49 -12.39 -11.47
CA LYS A 210 12.61 -12.19 -12.39
C LYS A 210 12.25 -11.23 -13.52
N GLU A 211 11.04 -11.33 -14.05
CA GLU A 211 10.54 -10.38 -15.04
C GLU A 211 10.45 -8.96 -14.47
N TYR A 212 10.00 -8.81 -13.22
CA TYR A 212 9.95 -7.50 -12.56
C TYR A 212 11.34 -6.92 -12.30
N ILE A 213 12.31 -7.76 -11.90
CA ILE A 213 13.74 -7.38 -11.80
C ILE A 213 14.25 -6.89 -13.15
N GLY A 214 14.01 -7.64 -14.24
CA GLY A 214 14.43 -7.26 -15.59
C GLY A 214 13.81 -5.93 -16.03
N TRP A 215 12.54 -5.71 -15.69
CA TRP A 215 11.88 -4.43 -15.92
C TRP A 215 12.54 -3.29 -15.12
N CYS A 216 12.77 -3.45 -13.82
CA CYS A 216 13.45 -2.44 -13.00
C CYS A 216 14.84 -2.11 -13.56
N ASN A 217 15.59 -3.13 -13.98
CA ASN A 217 16.92 -2.96 -14.57
C ASN A 217 16.87 -2.12 -15.85
N SER A 218 15.88 -2.35 -16.72
CA SER A 218 15.71 -1.56 -17.94
C SER A 218 15.46 -0.06 -17.67
N ARG A 219 14.80 0.28 -16.54
CA ARG A 219 14.53 1.67 -16.14
C ARG A 219 15.74 2.41 -15.58
N MET A 220 16.80 1.68 -15.17
CA MET A 220 18.03 2.31 -14.69
C MET A 220 18.95 2.75 -15.84
N ILE A 221 18.87 2.05 -16.98
CA ILE A 221 19.76 2.27 -18.13
C ILE A 221 19.25 3.38 -19.06
N GLN A 222 17.92 3.55 -19.14
CA GLN A 222 17.27 4.66 -19.85
C GLN A 222 17.55 6.02 -19.19
#